data_AF-A0A517PGZ5-F1
#
_entry.id   AF-A0A517PGZ5-F1
#
_cell.length_a   1.000
_cell.length_b   1.000
_cell.length_c   1.000
_cell.angle_alpha   90.00
_cell.angle_beta   90.00
_cell.angle_gamma   90.00
#
_symmetry.space_group_name_H-M   'P 1'
#
loop_
_entity.id
_entity.type
_entity.pdbx_description
1 polymer ?
#
loop_
_entity_poly.entity_id
_entity_poly.type
_entity_poly.pdbx_seq_one_letter_code
_entity_poly.pdbx_strand_id
1 'polypeptide(L)'
;MYDQESFLSMDLMEEVFAKFDWPEPYLFEDDFDGINVAFPLSNFFFTESLDGDITVEFLTEDTGQEAGLHLGHALLVFVPVSDRGNEPITPGLIGNELPFRSEEKARNGIYNACTIMLTHLRTVIEGDYSWVQKYVEMRDKKRTSSE
;
A
#
# COMPACT_ATOMS: atom_id res chain seq x y z
N MET A 1 27.86 6.89 -5.69
CA MET A 1 26.79 6.29 -4.87
C MET A 1 26.24 5.16 -5.69
N TYR A 2 26.06 3.96 -5.12
CA TYR A 2 25.57 2.84 -5.90
C TYR A 2 24.12 3.12 -6.28
N ASP A 3 23.88 3.46 -7.56
CA ASP A 3 22.58 3.34 -8.22
C ASP A 3 22.22 1.86 -8.17
N GLN A 4 21.60 1.47 -7.07
CA GLN A 4 21.02 0.17 -6.93
C GLN A 4 19.68 0.23 -7.66
N GLU A 5 19.72 -0.17 -8.93
CA GLU A 5 18.56 -0.21 -9.84
C GLU A 5 17.36 -0.87 -9.14
N SER A 6 16.23 -0.16 -9.13
CA SER A 6 14.94 -0.62 -8.60
C SER A 6 14.41 -1.76 -9.47
N PHE A 7 13.82 -2.78 -8.85
CA PHE A 7 13.05 -3.82 -9.52
C PHE A 7 11.57 -3.45 -9.64
N LEU A 8 11.09 -2.46 -8.88
CA LEU A 8 9.83 -1.79 -9.18
C LEU A 8 9.96 -1.04 -10.52
N SER A 9 9.14 -1.41 -11.49
CA SER A 9 9.13 -0.85 -12.84
C SER A 9 7.70 -0.78 -13.40
N MET A 10 7.49 0.07 -14.41
CA MET A 10 6.21 0.21 -15.10
C MET A 10 5.73 -1.10 -15.71
N ASP A 11 6.62 -1.84 -16.39
CA ASP A 11 6.30 -3.16 -16.98
C ASP A 11 5.81 -4.14 -15.92
N LEU A 12 6.44 -4.14 -14.73
CA LEU A 12 6.06 -5.03 -13.64
C LEU A 12 4.72 -4.62 -13.02
N MET A 13 4.49 -3.32 -12.86
CA MET A 13 3.21 -2.77 -12.42
C MET A 13 2.09 -3.15 -13.37
N GLU A 14 2.26 -2.93 -14.67
CA GLU A 14 1.29 -3.31 -15.71
C GLU A 14 0.98 -4.81 -15.68
N GLU A 15 2.01 -5.65 -15.64
CA GLU A 15 1.84 -7.09 -15.65
C GLU A 15 1.07 -7.60 -14.42
N VAL A 16 1.37 -7.07 -13.23
CA VAL A 16 0.72 -7.51 -11.99
C VAL A 16 -0.69 -6.93 -11.86
N PHE A 17 -0.88 -5.64 -12.13
CA PHE A 17 -2.19 -4.99 -12.03
C PHE A 17 -3.22 -5.58 -12.99
N ALA A 18 -2.80 -6.00 -14.20
CA ALA A 18 -3.68 -6.63 -15.17
C ALA A 18 -4.27 -7.98 -14.71
N LYS A 19 -3.76 -8.57 -13.62
CA LYS A 19 -4.27 -9.83 -13.04
C LYS A 19 -5.49 -9.61 -12.14
N PHE A 20 -5.84 -8.36 -11.84
CA PHE A 20 -6.90 -8.02 -10.91
C PHE A 20 -8.04 -7.26 -11.59
N ASP A 21 -9.26 -7.49 -11.11
CA ASP A 21 -10.45 -6.75 -11.52
C ASP A 21 -10.59 -5.49 -10.66
N TRP A 22 -10.14 -4.35 -11.19
CA TRP A 22 -10.21 -3.06 -10.51
C TRP A 22 -11.62 -2.45 -10.58
N PRO A 23 -12.11 -1.82 -9.48
CA PRO A 23 -13.45 -1.23 -9.45
C PRO A 23 -13.55 0.05 -10.29
N GLU A 24 -12.43 0.71 -10.55
CA GLU A 24 -12.32 1.99 -11.25
C GLU A 24 -11.17 1.91 -12.27
N PRO A 25 -11.20 2.71 -13.36
CA PRO A 25 -10.07 2.82 -14.28
C PRO A 25 -8.87 3.44 -13.57
N TYR A 26 -7.67 3.10 -14.01
CA TYR A 26 -6.43 3.63 -13.44
C TYR A 26 -5.43 4.02 -14.52
N LEU A 27 -4.48 4.86 -14.14
CA LEU A 27 -3.31 5.23 -14.91
C LEU A 27 -2.06 5.05 -14.05
N PHE A 28 -0.95 4.71 -14.70
CA PHE A 28 0.36 4.72 -14.07
C PHE A 28 1.11 5.99 -14.45
N GLU A 29 1.75 6.61 -13.46
CA GLU A 29 2.62 7.76 -13.64
C GLU A 29 3.97 7.44 -12.99
N ASP A 30 5.03 7.46 -13.80
CA ASP A 30 6.40 7.23 -13.35
C ASP A 30 6.91 8.49 -12.64
N ASP A 31 7.47 8.32 -11.43
CA ASP A 31 8.07 9.40 -10.64
C ASP A 31 9.48 9.01 -10.19
N PHE A 32 10.24 9.95 -9.64
CA PHE A 32 11.67 9.80 -9.38
C PHE A 32 12.01 8.64 -8.43
N ASP A 33 11.16 8.36 -7.45
CA ASP A 33 11.38 7.38 -6.39
C ASP A 33 10.31 6.28 -6.31
N GLY A 34 9.44 6.19 -7.32
CA GLY A 34 8.34 5.24 -7.31
C GLY A 34 7.39 5.40 -8.48
N ILE A 35 6.26 4.72 -8.38
CA ILE A 35 5.21 4.74 -9.41
C ILE A 35 3.89 5.13 -8.74
N ASN A 36 3.28 6.21 -9.22
CA ASN A 36 1.93 6.58 -8.81
C ASN A 36 0.90 5.78 -9.61
N VAL A 37 -0.13 5.31 -8.90
CA VAL A 37 -1.32 4.70 -9.49
C VAL A 37 -2.49 5.63 -9.22
N ALA A 38 -2.94 6.31 -10.26
CA ALA A 38 -4.02 7.28 -10.20
C ALA A 38 -5.36 6.65 -10.61
N PHE A 39 -6.29 6.58 -9.66
CA PHE A 39 -7.72 6.34 -9.92
C PHE A 39 -8.46 7.70 -9.97
N PRO A 40 -9.73 7.77 -10.40
CA PRO A 40 -10.44 9.04 -10.55
C PRO A 40 -10.54 9.87 -9.27
N LEU A 41 -10.51 9.23 -8.09
CA LEU A 41 -10.72 9.87 -6.79
C LEU A 41 -9.68 9.48 -5.73
N SER A 42 -8.58 8.81 -6.13
CA SER A 42 -7.57 8.35 -5.18
C SER A 42 -6.24 8.06 -5.88
N ASN A 43 -5.14 8.30 -5.17
CA ASN A 43 -3.80 7.94 -5.60
C ASN A 43 -3.13 6.98 -4.63
N PHE A 44 -2.29 6.12 -5.18
CA PHE A 44 -1.48 5.17 -4.44
C PHE A 44 -0.05 5.19 -4.97
N PHE A 45 0.90 5.57 -4.12
CA PHE A 45 2.29 5.70 -4.49
C PHE A 45 3.07 4.47 -4.09
N PHE A 46 3.59 3.73 -5.07
CA PHE A 46 4.36 2.50 -4.87
C PHE A 46 5.84 2.83 -4.82
N THR A 47 6.53 2.36 -3.79
CA THR A 47 7.98 2.50 -3.64
C THR A 47 8.60 1.16 -3.29
N GLU A 48 9.86 0.96 -3.69
CA GLU A 48 10.66 -0.20 -3.29
C GLU A 48 11.71 0.22 -2.24
N SER A 49 11.73 -0.47 -1.11
CA SER A 49 12.74 -0.26 -0.08
C SER A 49 14.11 -0.82 -0.50
N LEU A 50 15.17 -0.46 0.24
CA LEU A 50 16.52 -1.01 0.00
C LEU A 50 16.60 -2.54 0.16
N ASP A 51 15.70 -3.11 0.97
CA ASP A 51 15.58 -4.55 1.17
C ASP A 51 14.70 -5.23 0.11
N GLY A 52 14.10 -4.45 -0.80
CA GLY A 52 13.24 -4.90 -1.89
C GLY A 52 11.78 -5.08 -1.49
N ASP A 53 11.33 -4.47 -0.40
CA ASP A 53 9.94 -4.52 0.02
C ASP A 53 9.15 -3.41 -0.68
N ILE A 54 7.99 -3.76 -1.24
CA ILE A 54 7.08 -2.80 -1.83
C ILE A 54 6.23 -2.17 -0.73
N THR A 55 6.29 -0.85 -0.62
CA THR A 55 5.42 -0.05 0.23
C THR A 55 4.47 0.73 -0.65
N VAL A 56 3.23 0.92 -0.16
CA VAL A 56 2.24 1.74 -0.84
C VAL A 56 1.77 2.82 0.11
N GLU A 57 2.01 4.05 -0.29
CA GLU A 57 1.72 5.27 0.44
C GLU A 57 0.52 5.99 -0.17
N PHE A 58 -0.19 6.73 0.68
CA PHE A 58 -1.25 7.63 0.25
C PHE A 58 -0.68 9.02 0.08
N LEU A 59 -1.08 9.71 -0.98
CA LEU A 59 -0.64 11.09 -1.18
C LEU A 59 -1.25 12.02 -0.11
N THR A 60 -0.47 13.03 0.27
CA THR A 60 -0.88 14.04 1.24
C THR A 60 -2.13 14.80 0.78
N GLU A 61 -2.27 15.03 -0.52
CA GLU A 61 -3.42 15.71 -1.12
C GLU A 61 -4.73 14.93 -0.95
N ASP A 62 -4.67 13.60 -1.00
CA ASP A 62 -5.85 12.75 -0.82
C ASP A 62 -6.26 12.62 0.64
N THR A 63 -5.26 12.46 1.52
CA THR A 63 -5.52 12.20 2.94
C THR A 63 -5.76 13.48 3.75
N GLY A 64 -5.31 14.63 3.26
CA GLY A 64 -5.39 15.91 3.96
C GLY A 64 -4.69 15.93 5.31
N GLN A 65 -3.78 14.98 5.58
CA GLN A 65 -3.08 14.77 6.86
C GLN A 65 -1.56 14.73 6.69
N GLU A 66 -0.85 14.43 7.79
CA GLU A 66 0.60 14.23 7.83
C GLU A 66 1.10 13.25 6.75
N ALA A 67 2.26 13.57 6.16
CA ALA A 67 2.93 12.72 5.19
C ALA A 67 3.26 11.32 5.76
N GLY A 68 3.28 10.31 4.89
CA GLY A 68 3.72 8.95 5.24
C GLY A 68 2.61 8.02 5.73
N LEU A 69 1.34 8.33 5.47
CA LEU A 69 0.27 7.35 5.60
C LEU A 69 0.45 6.26 4.54
N HIS A 70 0.32 4.99 4.93
CA HIS A 70 0.59 3.83 4.06
C HIS A 70 -0.43 2.72 4.33
N LEU A 71 -0.50 1.68 3.49
CA LEU A 71 -1.52 0.62 3.59
C LEU A 71 -1.64 0.03 5.01
N GLY A 72 -0.51 -0.21 5.67
CA GLY A 72 -0.49 -0.68 7.07
C GLY A 72 -1.30 0.21 8.04
N HIS A 73 -1.28 1.53 7.88
CA HIS A 73 -2.06 2.46 8.70
C HIS A 73 -3.57 2.34 8.42
N ALA A 74 -3.95 2.19 7.16
CA ALA A 74 -5.35 1.99 6.79
C ALA A 74 -5.87 0.64 7.32
N LEU A 75 -5.06 -0.42 7.24
CA LEU A 75 -5.40 -1.72 7.81
C LEU A 75 -5.62 -1.67 9.33
N LEU A 76 -4.91 -0.80 10.06
CA LEU A 76 -5.17 -0.58 11.47
C LEU A 76 -6.57 0.02 11.76
N VAL A 77 -7.29 0.51 10.75
CA VAL A 77 -8.68 0.98 10.88
C VAL A 77 -9.65 -0.04 10.32
N PHE A 78 -9.38 -0.58 9.13
CA PHE A 78 -10.28 -1.49 8.43
C PHE A 78 -10.32 -2.91 9.01
N VAL A 79 -9.25 -3.36 9.67
CA VAL A 79 -9.19 -4.69 10.29
C VAL A 79 -9.47 -4.58 11.79
N PRO A 80 -10.55 -5.17 12.32
CA PRO A 80 -10.82 -5.21 13.76
C PRO A 80 -9.66 -5.84 14.55
N VAL A 81 -9.41 -5.35 15.77
CA VAL A 81 -8.32 -5.88 16.62
C VAL A 81 -8.51 -7.37 16.93
N SER A 82 -9.75 -7.84 17.05
CA SER A 82 -10.09 -9.26 17.26
C SER A 82 -9.55 -10.18 16.17
N ASP A 83 -9.38 -9.64 14.97
CA ASP A 83 -9.04 -10.40 13.76
C ASP A 83 -7.54 -10.32 13.47
N ARG A 84 -6.79 -9.52 14.24
CA ARG A 84 -5.33 -9.40 14.16
C ARG A 84 -4.68 -10.54 14.94
N GLY A 85 -4.77 -11.74 14.39
CA GLY A 85 -4.08 -12.93 14.87
C GLY A 85 -2.63 -13.02 14.41
N ASN A 86 -2.04 -14.21 14.54
CA ASN A 86 -0.69 -14.51 14.04
C ASN A 86 -0.68 -14.91 12.54
N GLU A 87 -1.85 -15.07 11.92
CA GLU A 87 -1.99 -15.41 10.50
C GLU A 87 -2.23 -14.15 9.66
N PRO A 88 -1.88 -14.17 8.36
CA PRO A 88 -2.19 -13.06 7.47
C PRO A 88 -3.70 -12.81 7.43
N ILE A 89 -4.13 -11.62 7.84
CA ILE A 89 -5.55 -11.22 7.82
C ILE A 89 -6.11 -11.26 6.40
N THR A 90 -5.27 -10.94 5.41
CA THR A 90 -5.63 -10.96 3.99
C THR A 90 -5.33 -12.35 3.42
N PRO A 91 -6.32 -13.08 2.90
CA PRO A 91 -6.08 -14.38 2.27
C PRO A 91 -5.32 -14.21 0.95
N GLY A 92 -4.50 -15.20 0.61
CA GLY A 92 -3.81 -15.25 -0.68
C GLY A 92 -2.55 -14.40 -0.80
N LEU A 93 -2.05 -13.84 0.32
CA LEU A 93 -0.74 -13.18 0.33
C LEU A 93 0.38 -14.19 0.07
N ILE A 94 1.32 -13.80 -0.77
CA ILE A 94 2.52 -14.56 -1.08
C ILE A 94 3.58 -14.19 -0.03
N GLY A 95 3.99 -15.17 0.76
CA GLY A 95 5.11 -15.01 1.68
C GLY A 95 6.42 -14.85 0.91
N ASN A 96 7.22 -13.85 1.28
CA ASN A 96 8.56 -13.66 0.72
C ASN A 96 9.61 -13.95 1.79
N GLU A 97 10.33 -15.06 1.62
CA GLU A 97 11.51 -15.39 2.45
C GLU A 97 12.82 -14.89 1.81
N LEU A 98 12.73 -14.18 0.67
CA LEU A 98 13.89 -13.69 -0.07
C LEU A 98 14.57 -12.55 0.70
N PRO A 99 15.84 -12.71 1.12
CA PRO A 99 16.53 -11.73 1.96
C PRO A 99 17.05 -10.52 1.17
N PHE A 100 16.95 -10.55 -0.17
CA PHE A 100 17.48 -9.51 -1.04
C PHE A 100 16.44 -9.07 -2.07
N ARG A 101 16.56 -7.82 -2.51
CA ARG A 101 15.79 -7.26 -3.63
C ARG A 101 15.97 -8.08 -4.90
N SER A 102 14.85 -8.31 -5.58
CA SER A 102 14.77 -9.08 -6.81
C SER A 102 13.45 -8.78 -7.51
N GLU A 103 13.39 -9.00 -8.82
CA GLU A 103 12.15 -8.88 -9.59
C GLU A 103 11.02 -9.73 -8.99
N GLU A 104 11.31 -10.95 -8.53
CA GLU A 104 10.32 -11.82 -7.87
C GLU A 104 9.78 -11.19 -6.58
N LYS A 105 10.67 -10.60 -5.76
CA LYS A 105 10.26 -9.95 -4.51
C LYS A 105 9.38 -8.73 -4.78
N ALA A 106 9.76 -7.88 -5.74
CA ALA A 106 8.98 -6.72 -6.17
C ALA A 106 7.62 -7.16 -6.72
N ARG A 107 7.59 -8.17 -7.59
CA ARG A 107 6.37 -8.76 -8.18
C ARG A 107 5.39 -9.24 -7.11
N ASN A 108 5.90 -9.98 -6.13
CA ASN A 108 5.09 -10.49 -5.01
C ASN A 108 4.64 -9.34 -4.10
N GLY A 109 5.47 -8.31 -3.89
CA GLY A 109 5.12 -7.11 -3.15
C GLY A 109 3.97 -6.33 -3.79
N ILE A 110 4.04 -6.08 -5.11
CA ILE A 110 2.96 -5.44 -5.88
C ILE A 110 1.69 -6.29 -5.79
N TYR A 111 1.80 -7.60 -6.02
CA TYR A 111 0.65 -8.52 -5.96
C TYR A 111 -0.04 -8.49 -4.59
N ASN A 112 0.75 -8.53 -3.51
CA ASN A 112 0.24 -8.48 -2.14
C ASN A 112 -0.43 -7.13 -1.87
N ALA A 113 0.16 -6.02 -2.32
CA ALA A 113 -0.44 -4.70 -2.20
C ALA A 113 -1.79 -4.63 -2.93
N CYS A 114 -1.89 -5.08 -4.19
CA CYS A 114 -3.15 -5.13 -4.92
C CYS A 114 -4.19 -6.00 -4.22
N THR A 115 -3.79 -7.16 -3.69
CA THR A 115 -4.67 -8.06 -2.94
C THR A 115 -5.22 -7.39 -1.68
N ILE A 116 -4.36 -6.72 -0.92
CA ILE A 116 -4.75 -5.94 0.26
C ILE A 116 -5.72 -4.82 -0.11
N MET A 117 -5.40 -4.07 -1.17
CA MET A 117 -6.22 -2.95 -1.64
C MET A 117 -7.63 -3.40 -2.00
N LEU A 118 -7.76 -4.45 -2.80
CA LEU A 118 -9.07 -4.96 -3.22
C LEU A 118 -9.85 -5.64 -2.08
N THR A 119 -9.15 -6.25 -1.12
CA THR A 119 -9.80 -6.93 0.01
C THR A 119 -10.32 -5.95 1.06
N HIS A 120 -9.56 -4.89 1.36
CA HIS A 120 -9.82 -4.05 2.54
C HIS A 120 -10.04 -2.57 2.22
N LEU A 121 -9.61 -2.10 1.06
CA LEU A 121 -9.51 -0.66 0.75
C LEU A 121 -10.31 -0.28 -0.49
N ARG A 122 -11.28 -1.11 -0.91
CA ARG A 122 -12.15 -0.81 -2.04
C ARG A 122 -12.78 0.58 -1.95
N THR A 123 -13.27 0.96 -0.78
CA THR A 123 -13.87 2.27 -0.56
C THR A 123 -12.86 3.40 -0.72
N VAL A 124 -11.58 3.16 -0.42
CA VAL A 124 -10.51 4.15 -0.59
C VAL A 124 -10.19 4.35 -2.08
N ILE A 125 -10.21 3.28 -2.88
CA ILE A 125 -10.10 3.37 -4.35
C ILE A 125 -11.24 4.22 -4.94
N GLU A 126 -12.42 4.15 -4.32
CA GLU A 126 -13.61 4.95 -4.66
C GLU A 126 -13.58 6.37 -4.03
N GLY A 127 -12.47 6.75 -3.36
CA GLY A 127 -12.25 8.09 -2.80
C GLY A 127 -12.69 8.32 -1.35
N ASP A 128 -13.09 7.27 -0.62
CA ASP A 128 -13.45 7.40 0.80
C ASP A 128 -12.22 7.30 1.73
N TYR A 129 -11.73 8.47 2.14
CA TYR A 129 -10.65 8.63 3.11
C TYR A 129 -11.13 8.83 4.55
N SER A 130 -12.38 8.50 4.89
CA SER A 130 -12.92 8.64 6.26
C SER A 130 -12.17 7.80 7.31
N TRP A 131 -11.40 6.79 6.87
CA TRP A 131 -10.51 6.01 7.74
C TRP A 131 -9.41 6.86 8.36
N VAL A 132 -8.97 7.92 7.68
CA VAL A 132 -7.85 8.76 8.11
C VAL A 132 -8.16 9.43 9.44
N GLN A 133 -9.34 10.03 9.59
CA GLN A 133 -9.75 10.63 10.86
C GLN A 133 -9.78 9.59 12.00
N LYS A 134 -10.31 8.39 11.72
CA LYS A 134 -10.35 7.29 12.70
C LYS A 134 -8.93 6.88 13.11
N TYR A 135 -8.00 6.82 12.16
CA TYR A 135 -6.60 6.51 12.44
C TYR A 135 -5.95 7.55 13.37
N VAL A 136 -6.14 8.84 13.09
CA VAL A 136 -5.62 9.94 13.92
C VAL A 136 -6.17 9.85 15.35
N GLU A 137 -7.48 9.65 15.50
CA GLU A 137 -8.10 9.48 16.82
C GLU A 137 -7.53 8.27 17.60
N MET A 138 -7.26 7.16 16.91
CA MET A 138 -6.65 5.97 17.52
C MET A 138 -5.20 6.22 17.95
N ARG A 139 -4.43 6.90 17.12
CA ARG A 139 -3.03 7.27 17.40
C ARG A 139 -2.95 8.17 18.64
N ASP A 140 -3.78 9.20 18.71
CA ASP A 140 -3.71 10.19 19.78
C ASP A 140 -4.19 9.60 21.12
N LYS A 141 -5.21 8.75 21.11
CA LYS A 141 -5.64 7.99 22.30
C LYS A 141 -4.51 7.12 22.88
N LYS A 142 -3.74 6.43 22.03
CA LYS A 142 -2.58 5.63 22.47
C LYS A 142 -1.51 6.49 23.13
N ARG A 143 -1.25 7.70 22.60
CA ARG A 143 -0.27 8.63 23.20
C ARG A 143 -0.69 9.07 24.59
N THR A 144 -1.96 9.41 24.78
CA THR A 144 -2.50 9.82 26.09
C THR A 144 -2.65 8.69 27.14
N SER A 145 -2.67 7.43 26.71
CA SER A 145 -2.79 6.26 27.62
C SER A 145 -1.43 5.70 28.06
N SER A 146 -0.33 6.29 27.57
CA SER A 146 1.04 5.86 27.86
C SER A 146 1.78 6.81 28.81
N GLU A 147 1.05 7.77 29.41
CA GLU A 147 1.47 8.66 30.50
C GLU A 147 0.79 8.25 31.81
#